data_AF-A0A354T8P4-F1
#
_entry.id   AF-A0A354T8P4-F1
#
_cell.length_a   1.000
_cell.length_b   1.000
_cell.length_c   1.000
_cell.angle_alpha   90.00
_cell.angle_beta   90.00
_cell.angle_gamma   90.00
#
_symmetry.space_group_name_H-M   'P 1'
#
loop_
_entity.id
_entity.type
_entity.pdbx_description
1 polymer ?
#
loop_
_entity_poly.entity_id
_entity_poly.type
_entity_poly.pdbx_seq_one_letter_code
_entity_poly.pdbx_strand_id
1 'polypeptide(L)'
;MHPAALPCLAGCPFAFRTWLRSFGACVLLCAAGQGTGSAADPTADQQYWLELTNRFRSAPQAELEKLVNFSSPGVWDTPQSNDASIAFALNYFGTSAADLLSQFSTLTAAPPVAWSSALNVSASAYSNLMVTMDQQSHTLDGLTLDQRIQNGGYSSTWLEAGENLFASTQSVIHGHGAFVIDWGDGNGASPGFGNGIQSPAGHRDVLIDPVFKEIGIGFQSIAIPGTNTVAIGPYVATQHLATQYRFDGVNFVADAILTGSVYQDTIAADLFYTPGEGLAGMAINVYNDVSGILVASGFSNSAGGFNITLDGLTDGVVYRVEAPDTGLAAQTFTLDARIEDYGVPVIFYDNVYSSFMVVPEPGGMLLCLVAALHALARRSRHRHS
;
A
#
# COMPACT_ATOMS: atom_id res chain seq x y z
N MET A 1 0.13 -66.26 -22.80
CA MET A 1 -0.81 -67.39 -22.96
C MET A 1 -2.08 -66.85 -23.59
N HIS A 2 -2.35 -67.34 -24.79
CA HIS A 2 -3.47 -67.06 -25.71
C HIS A 2 -4.83 -67.54 -25.14
N PRO A 3 -6.00 -67.33 -25.81
CA PRO A 3 -6.33 -66.42 -26.93
C PRO A 3 -7.80 -65.88 -27.00
N ALA A 4 -8.04 -65.07 -28.05
CA ALA A 4 -9.17 -65.16 -29.02
C ALA A 4 -10.59 -64.68 -28.62
N ALA A 5 -11.44 -64.13 -29.50
CA ALA A 5 -11.49 -63.96 -30.98
C ALA A 5 -12.48 -62.79 -31.28
N LEU A 6 -12.27 -61.84 -32.22
CA LEU A 6 -12.47 -61.87 -33.69
C LEU A 6 -13.94 -62.17 -34.13
N PRO A 7 -14.46 -61.72 -35.32
CA PRO A 7 -13.91 -60.80 -36.34
C PRO A 7 -14.95 -59.92 -37.12
N CYS A 8 -14.42 -59.19 -38.13
CA CYS A 8 -14.94 -58.94 -39.49
C CYS A 8 -15.95 -57.79 -39.77
N LEU A 9 -15.54 -56.76 -40.53
CA LEU A 9 -15.65 -56.55 -42.01
C LEU A 9 -17.02 -55.95 -42.39
N ALA A 10 -17.22 -55.02 -43.33
CA ALA A 10 -16.42 -54.23 -44.28
C ALA A 10 -17.41 -53.27 -44.99
N GLY A 11 -16.94 -52.21 -45.65
CA GLY A 11 -17.75 -51.53 -46.69
C GLY A 11 -17.52 -50.04 -46.96
N CYS A 12 -16.44 -49.74 -47.70
CA CYS A 12 -16.27 -48.75 -48.79
C CYS A 12 -17.51 -48.02 -49.40
N PRO A 13 -17.35 -47.02 -50.31
CA PRO A 13 -16.62 -45.73 -50.25
C PRO A 13 -17.44 -44.57 -50.92
N PHE A 14 -16.79 -43.47 -51.31
CA PHE A 14 -17.27 -42.28 -52.09
C PHE A 14 -18.11 -41.23 -51.34
N ALA A 15 -18.10 -39.93 -51.64
CA ALA A 15 -17.17 -38.93 -52.18
C ALA A 15 -18.02 -37.64 -52.40
N PHE A 16 -17.43 -36.46 -52.14
CA PHE A 16 -17.89 -35.11 -52.55
C PHE A 16 -19.22 -34.58 -51.95
N ARG A 17 -19.14 -33.69 -50.94
CA ARG A 17 -19.07 -32.21 -51.04
C ARG A 17 -20.39 -31.54 -51.43
N THR A 18 -21.03 -30.88 -50.45
CA THR A 18 -21.54 -29.51 -50.60
C THR A 18 -21.60 -28.82 -49.23
N TRP A 19 -21.22 -27.54 -49.25
CA TRP A 19 -21.20 -26.57 -48.15
C TRP A 19 -22.50 -26.49 -47.32
N LEU A 20 -22.38 -26.24 -46.02
CA LEU A 20 -22.93 -25.03 -45.38
C LEU A 20 -22.34 -24.82 -43.98
N ARG A 21 -21.99 -23.58 -43.67
CA ARG A 21 -21.44 -23.13 -42.38
C ARG A 21 -22.56 -23.08 -41.33
N SER A 22 -22.29 -23.61 -40.14
CA SER A 22 -23.01 -23.24 -38.91
C SER A 22 -22.02 -23.16 -37.75
N PHE A 23 -21.78 -21.94 -37.28
CA PHE A 23 -21.11 -21.65 -36.01
C PHE A 23 -22.04 -22.10 -34.87
N GLY A 24 -21.70 -23.21 -34.20
CA GLY A 24 -22.32 -23.62 -32.95
C GLY A 24 -21.46 -23.14 -31.78
N ALA A 25 -21.90 -22.10 -31.08
CA ALA A 25 -21.31 -21.66 -29.83
C ALA A 25 -21.60 -22.70 -28.73
N CYS A 26 -20.57 -23.40 -28.25
CA CYS A 26 -20.63 -24.13 -26.99
C CYS A 26 -20.48 -23.13 -25.84
N VAL A 27 -21.60 -22.75 -25.23
CA VAL A 27 -21.60 -22.06 -23.93
C VAL A 27 -21.44 -23.13 -22.86
N LEU A 28 -20.22 -23.25 -22.33
CA LEU A 28 -19.95 -23.95 -21.07
C LEU A 28 -20.44 -23.07 -19.92
N LEU A 29 -21.56 -23.45 -19.29
CA LEU A 29 -21.95 -22.91 -17.98
C LEU A 29 -20.99 -23.48 -16.92
N CYS A 30 -20.01 -22.68 -16.49
CA CYS A 30 -19.36 -22.88 -15.20
C CYS A 30 -20.25 -22.24 -14.13
N ALA A 31 -20.91 -23.06 -13.31
CA ALA A 31 -21.51 -22.62 -12.06
C ALA A 31 -20.37 -22.33 -11.07
N ALA A 32 -19.99 -21.06 -10.94
CA ALA A 32 -19.13 -20.60 -9.85
C ALA A 32 -19.97 -20.49 -8.58
N GLY A 33 -19.55 -21.21 -7.53
CA GLY A 33 -20.07 -21.03 -6.18
C GLY A 33 -19.82 -19.59 -5.73
N GLN A 34 -20.88 -18.90 -5.33
CA GLN A 34 -20.79 -17.59 -4.71
C GLN A 34 -20.39 -17.77 -3.25
N GLY A 35 -19.23 -17.23 -2.88
CA GLY A 35 -18.74 -17.25 -1.51
C GLY A 35 -17.30 -16.82 -1.35
N THR A 36 -16.88 -15.68 -1.92
CA THR A 36 -15.72 -14.91 -1.44
C THR A 36 -15.96 -13.44 -1.83
N GLY A 37 -16.27 -12.59 -0.84
CA GLY A 37 -16.17 -11.15 -1.07
C GLY A 37 -14.72 -10.85 -1.42
N SER A 38 -14.47 -10.30 -2.61
CA SER A 38 -13.15 -9.72 -2.90
C SER A 38 -12.84 -8.74 -1.78
N ALA A 39 -11.72 -8.92 -1.09
CA ALA A 39 -11.25 -7.94 -0.13
C ALA A 39 -11.08 -6.60 -0.86
N ALA A 40 -11.54 -5.50 -0.25
CA ALA A 40 -11.64 -4.22 -0.95
C ALA A 40 -10.26 -3.66 -1.32
N ASP A 41 -10.18 -3.01 -2.48
CA ASP A 41 -9.05 -2.15 -2.84
C ASP A 41 -8.90 -1.02 -1.80
N PRO A 42 -7.68 -0.50 -1.58
CA PRO A 42 -7.51 0.72 -0.81
C PRO A 42 -8.25 1.88 -1.48
N THR A 43 -8.86 2.73 -0.67
CA THR A 43 -9.26 4.08 -1.10
C THR A 43 -8.01 4.93 -1.39
N ALA A 44 -8.18 6.03 -2.12
CA ALA A 44 -7.08 6.95 -2.41
C ALA A 44 -6.42 7.51 -1.14
N ASP A 45 -7.19 7.80 -0.08
CA ASP A 45 -6.67 8.25 1.21
C ASP A 45 -5.89 7.15 1.94
N GLN A 46 -6.33 5.89 1.85
CA GLN A 46 -5.59 4.75 2.40
C GLN A 46 -4.29 4.48 1.64
N GLN A 47 -4.31 4.59 0.31
CA GLN A 47 -3.10 4.51 -0.50
C GLN A 47 -2.15 5.65 -0.12
N TYR A 48 -2.63 6.88 0.03
CA TYR A 48 -1.81 8.00 0.45
C TYR A 48 -1.16 7.77 1.83
N TRP A 49 -1.90 7.25 2.81
CA TRP A 49 -1.31 6.93 4.11
C TRP A 49 -0.27 5.79 4.01
N LEU A 50 -0.49 4.79 3.15
CA LEU A 50 0.50 3.76 2.86
C LEU A 50 1.79 4.37 2.28
N GLU A 51 1.66 5.28 1.31
CA GLU A 51 2.81 5.96 0.73
C GLU A 51 3.55 6.82 1.76
N LEU A 52 2.84 7.55 2.64
CA LEU A 52 3.46 8.31 3.74
C LEU A 52 4.22 7.38 4.70
N THR A 53 3.64 6.23 5.03
CA THR A 53 4.26 5.22 5.88
C THR A 53 5.54 4.67 5.25
N ASN A 54 5.51 4.35 3.95
CA ASN A 54 6.68 3.84 3.24
C ASN A 54 7.76 4.92 3.04
N ARG A 55 7.38 6.19 2.87
CA ARG A 55 8.32 7.31 2.85
C ARG A 55 9.03 7.46 4.20
N PHE A 56 8.28 7.42 5.30
CA PHE A 56 8.84 7.38 6.66
C PHE A 56 9.81 6.22 6.83
N ARG A 57 9.40 5.01 6.47
CA ARG A 57 10.24 3.80 6.60
C ARG A 57 11.53 3.90 5.80
N SER A 58 11.46 4.41 4.57
CA SER A 58 12.65 4.54 3.71
C SER A 58 13.66 5.60 4.18
N ALA A 59 13.18 6.69 4.79
CA ALA A 59 14.00 7.84 5.13
C ALA A 59 13.44 8.58 6.36
N PRO A 60 13.54 7.99 7.58
CA PRO A 60 12.84 8.51 8.75
C PRO A 60 13.28 9.93 9.14
N GLN A 61 14.56 10.28 8.96
CA GLN A 61 15.04 11.65 9.23
C GLN A 61 14.47 12.66 8.23
N ALA A 62 14.40 12.30 6.95
CA ALA A 62 13.82 13.17 5.92
C ALA A 62 12.30 13.33 6.10
N GLU A 63 11.61 12.32 6.67
CA GLU A 63 10.19 12.45 7.00
C GLU A 63 9.96 13.48 8.10
N LEU A 64 10.85 13.58 9.09
CA LEU A 64 10.74 14.61 10.13
C LEU A 64 10.73 16.01 9.51
N GLU A 65 11.61 16.27 8.55
CA GLU A 65 11.70 17.56 7.84
C GLU A 65 10.41 17.91 7.07
N LYS A 66 9.61 16.89 6.70
CA LYS A 66 8.31 17.10 6.05
C LYS A 66 7.18 17.35 7.04
N LEU A 67 7.28 16.80 8.24
CA LEU A 67 6.25 16.90 9.27
C LEU A 67 6.39 18.15 10.13
N VAL A 68 7.61 18.66 10.32
CA VAL A 68 7.87 19.78 11.24
C VAL A 68 8.86 20.79 10.68
N ASN A 69 8.82 22.01 11.21
CA ASN A 69 9.72 23.10 10.87
C ASN A 69 10.67 23.40 12.04
N PHE A 70 11.97 23.41 11.76
CA PHE A 70 13.01 23.84 12.69
C PHE A 70 13.67 25.12 12.21
N SER A 71 13.82 26.11 13.09
CA SER A 71 14.58 27.34 12.81
C SER A 71 16.09 27.10 12.91
N SER A 72 16.48 26.11 13.72
CA SER A 72 17.81 25.50 13.81
C SER A 72 17.68 24.10 14.43
N PRO A 73 18.69 23.22 14.33
CA PRO A 73 18.59 21.85 14.87
C PRO A 73 18.11 21.81 16.33
N GLY A 74 16.97 21.17 16.57
CA GLY A 74 16.39 21.03 17.90
C GLY A 74 15.70 22.29 18.45
N VAL A 75 15.44 23.29 17.60
CA VAL A 75 14.72 24.52 17.95
C VAL A 75 13.56 24.73 16.97
N TRP A 76 12.35 24.79 17.50
CA TRP A 76 11.14 25.01 16.69
C TRP A 76 11.21 26.30 15.86
N ASP A 77 10.65 26.24 14.65
CA ASP A 77 10.24 27.45 13.92
C ASP A 77 8.79 27.81 14.28
N THR A 78 8.29 28.94 13.78
CA THR A 78 6.89 29.38 13.89
C THR A 78 6.27 29.55 12.51
N PRO A 79 5.33 28.68 12.09
CA PRO A 79 4.73 27.58 12.86
C PRO A 79 5.62 26.34 12.96
N GLN A 80 5.38 25.48 13.98
CA GLN A 80 6.09 24.23 14.20
C GLN A 80 5.88 23.17 13.10
N SER A 81 4.83 23.31 12.29
CA SER A 81 4.54 22.48 11.12
C SER A 81 3.77 23.28 10.08
N ASN A 82 3.87 22.89 8.82
CA ASN A 82 3.05 23.45 7.74
C ASN A 82 1.60 22.92 7.78
N ASP A 83 1.37 21.78 8.44
CA ASP A 83 0.02 21.31 8.76
C ASP A 83 -0.46 21.92 10.10
N ALA A 84 -1.59 22.62 10.05
CA ALA A 84 -2.10 23.36 11.22
C ALA A 84 -2.52 22.44 12.38
N SER A 85 -3.00 21.22 12.09
CA SER A 85 -3.40 20.27 13.11
C SER A 85 -2.18 19.64 13.79
N ILE A 86 -1.11 19.33 13.03
CA ILE A 86 0.16 18.88 13.59
C ILE A 86 0.78 20.00 14.44
N ALA A 87 0.84 21.23 13.92
CA ALA A 87 1.36 22.37 14.66
C ALA A 87 0.57 22.62 15.96
N PHE A 88 -0.75 22.46 15.94
CA PHE A 88 -1.57 22.55 17.13
C PHE A 88 -1.23 21.46 18.15
N ALA A 89 -1.11 20.20 17.71
CA ALA A 89 -0.77 19.09 18.60
C ALA A 89 0.61 19.28 19.26
N LEU A 90 1.64 19.63 18.49
CA LEU A 90 2.99 19.90 19.00
C LEU A 90 2.98 21.00 20.07
N ASN A 91 2.21 22.08 19.87
CA ASN A 91 2.05 23.15 20.84
C ASN A 91 1.27 22.70 22.07
N TYR A 92 0.18 21.96 21.89
CA TYR A 92 -0.69 21.49 22.97
C TYR A 92 0.06 20.55 23.90
N PHE A 93 0.79 19.59 23.35
CA PHE A 93 1.59 18.63 24.11
C PHE A 93 2.93 19.21 24.58
N GLY A 94 3.33 20.38 24.09
CA GLY A 94 4.64 20.97 24.44
C GLY A 94 5.80 20.10 23.97
N THR A 95 5.68 19.50 22.78
CA THR A 95 6.66 18.56 22.23
C THR A 95 8.05 19.19 22.16
N SER A 96 9.05 18.52 22.73
CA SER A 96 10.43 18.96 22.77
C SER A 96 11.10 18.77 21.41
N ALA A 97 11.45 19.86 20.73
CA ALA A 97 12.18 19.86 19.46
C ALA A 97 13.49 19.09 19.55
N ALA A 98 14.26 19.31 20.63
CA ALA A 98 15.56 18.69 20.82
C ALA A 98 15.44 17.17 21.04
N ASP A 99 14.48 16.73 21.85
CA ASP A 99 14.30 15.30 22.11
C ASP A 99 13.74 14.59 20.87
N LEU A 100 12.80 15.22 20.15
CA LEU A 100 12.27 14.67 18.90
C LEU A 100 13.39 14.49 17.87
N LEU A 101 14.20 15.53 17.65
CA LEU A 101 15.33 15.44 16.73
C LEU A 101 16.33 14.37 17.17
N SER A 102 16.62 14.27 18.47
CA SER A 102 17.51 13.25 19.01
C SER A 102 16.96 11.83 18.75
N GLN A 103 15.68 11.58 19.00
CA GLN A 103 15.05 10.28 18.77
C GLN A 103 15.05 9.92 17.27
N PHE A 104 14.75 10.88 16.39
CA PHE A 104 14.77 10.63 14.94
C PHE A 104 16.18 10.40 14.41
N SER A 105 17.20 11.01 15.00
CA SER A 105 18.60 10.80 14.58
C SER A 105 19.09 9.36 14.79
N THR A 106 18.41 8.57 15.62
CA THR A 106 18.75 7.16 15.89
C THR A 106 17.94 6.16 15.06
N LEU A 107 16.91 6.60 14.34
CA LEU A 107 16.07 5.71 13.54
C LEU A 107 16.84 5.17 12.34
N THR A 108 16.69 3.88 12.06
CA THR A 108 17.21 3.24 10.86
C THR A 108 16.11 3.09 9.83
N ALA A 109 16.45 3.20 8.55
CA ALA A 109 15.51 2.90 7.48
C ALA A 109 15.03 1.44 7.58
N ALA A 110 13.78 1.20 7.20
CA ALA A 110 13.13 -0.09 7.17
C ALA A 110 12.55 -0.36 5.78
N PRO A 111 12.45 -1.65 5.37
CA PRO A 111 11.80 -2.02 4.12
C PRO A 111 10.34 -1.54 4.06
N PRO A 112 9.79 -1.23 2.88
CA PRO A 112 8.39 -0.82 2.76
C PRO A 112 7.42 -1.90 3.23
N VAL A 113 6.24 -1.50 3.70
CA VAL A 113 5.10 -2.39 3.92
C VAL A 113 4.19 -2.37 2.68
N ALA A 114 3.61 -3.53 2.38
CA ALA A 114 2.64 -3.73 1.31
C ALA A 114 1.20 -3.61 1.83
N TRP A 115 0.26 -3.23 0.97
CA TRP A 115 -1.15 -3.21 1.36
C TRP A 115 -1.68 -4.64 1.56
N SER A 116 -2.40 -4.85 2.66
CA SER A 116 -3.13 -6.08 2.93
C SER A 116 -4.61 -5.79 3.18
N SER A 117 -5.45 -6.21 2.23
CA SER A 117 -6.89 -5.99 2.35
C SER A 117 -7.51 -6.75 3.53
N ALA A 118 -6.95 -7.89 3.95
CA ALA A 118 -7.41 -8.63 5.12
C ALA A 118 -7.12 -7.87 6.43
N LEU A 119 -5.91 -7.31 6.57
CA LEU A 119 -5.58 -6.42 7.69
C LEU A 119 -6.46 -5.16 7.66
N ASN A 120 -6.77 -4.63 6.48
CA ASN A 120 -7.66 -3.47 6.36
C ASN A 120 -9.08 -3.77 6.84
N VAL A 121 -9.63 -4.95 6.53
CA VAL A 121 -10.94 -5.38 7.06
C VAL A 121 -10.92 -5.36 8.58
N SER A 122 -9.87 -5.92 9.19
CA SER A 122 -9.69 -5.93 10.65
C SER A 122 -9.57 -4.52 11.24
N ALA A 123 -8.70 -3.69 10.67
CA ALA A 123 -8.48 -2.31 11.11
C ALA A 123 -9.75 -1.45 10.97
N SER A 124 -10.50 -1.61 9.88
CA SER A 124 -11.75 -0.86 9.64
C SER A 124 -12.83 -1.28 10.63
N ALA A 125 -12.95 -2.58 10.92
CA ALA A 125 -13.87 -3.07 11.95
C ALA A 125 -13.51 -2.48 13.33
N TYR A 126 -12.22 -2.37 13.65
CA TYR A 126 -11.77 -1.81 14.93
C TYR A 126 -12.00 -0.30 15.04
N SER A 127 -11.78 0.45 13.96
CA SER A 127 -12.11 1.87 13.90
C SER A 127 -13.61 2.12 14.13
N ASN A 128 -14.48 1.28 13.56
CA ASN A 128 -15.93 1.34 13.81
C ASN A 128 -16.28 1.04 15.28
N LEU A 129 -15.55 0.11 15.90
CA LEU A 129 -15.73 -0.22 17.31
C LEU A 129 -15.35 0.94 18.22
N MET A 130 -14.22 1.60 17.97
CA MET A 130 -13.82 2.81 18.71
C MET A 130 -14.89 3.90 18.66
N VAL A 131 -15.48 4.13 17.48
CA VAL A 131 -16.59 5.08 17.31
C VAL A 131 -17.84 4.65 18.08
N THR A 132 -18.21 3.38 17.99
CA THR A 132 -19.42 2.84 18.63
C THR A 132 -19.32 2.88 20.16
N MET A 133 -18.13 2.63 20.70
CA MET A 133 -17.86 2.60 22.14
C MET A 133 -17.46 3.97 22.70
N ASP A 134 -17.29 4.98 21.84
CA ASP A 134 -16.71 6.29 22.14
C ASP A 134 -15.44 6.18 23.00
N GLN A 135 -14.50 5.34 22.58
CA GLN A 135 -13.28 5.03 23.33
C GLN A 135 -12.09 4.77 22.39
N GLN A 136 -10.88 5.01 22.90
CA GLN A 136 -9.61 4.61 22.29
C GLN A 136 -8.91 3.60 23.22
N SER A 137 -8.85 2.34 22.82
CA SER A 137 -8.18 1.26 23.56
C SER A 137 -7.89 0.08 22.63
N HIS A 138 -6.82 -0.67 22.91
CA HIS A 138 -6.41 -1.87 22.17
C HIS A 138 -7.22 -3.14 22.52
N THR A 139 -8.15 -3.06 23.48
CA THR A 139 -8.85 -4.23 24.04
C THR A 139 -10.38 -4.10 24.09
N LEU A 140 -10.97 -3.19 23.31
CA LEU A 140 -12.42 -2.90 23.34
C LEU A 140 -13.32 -4.10 23.06
N ASP A 141 -12.87 -5.04 22.23
CA ASP A 141 -13.60 -6.26 21.85
C ASP A 141 -13.26 -7.47 22.73
N GLY A 142 -12.32 -7.34 23.67
CA GLY A 142 -11.82 -8.46 24.47
C GLY A 142 -11.04 -9.51 23.68
N LEU A 143 -10.68 -9.22 22.42
CA LEU A 143 -9.88 -10.10 21.56
C LEU A 143 -8.40 -9.72 21.63
N THR A 144 -7.54 -10.71 21.38
CA THR A 144 -6.13 -10.45 21.09
C THR A 144 -5.97 -9.97 19.65
N LEU A 145 -4.87 -9.28 19.34
CA LEU A 145 -4.61 -8.73 18.01
C LEU A 145 -4.56 -9.84 16.93
N ASP A 146 -3.96 -10.99 17.24
CA ASP A 146 -3.90 -12.12 16.33
C ASP A 146 -5.28 -12.68 15.97
N GLN A 147 -6.21 -12.71 16.94
CA GLN A 147 -7.60 -13.08 16.70
C GLN A 147 -8.30 -12.06 15.80
N ARG A 148 -8.04 -10.76 16.02
CA ARG A 148 -8.61 -9.69 15.18
C ARG A 148 -8.16 -9.80 13.73
N ILE A 149 -6.86 -9.95 13.47
CA ILE A 149 -6.36 -10.01 12.08
C ILE A 149 -6.85 -11.27 11.36
N GLN A 150 -6.92 -12.42 12.06
CA GLN A 150 -7.48 -13.65 11.51
C GLN A 150 -8.98 -13.53 11.22
N ASN A 151 -9.75 -12.85 12.09
CA ASN A 151 -11.15 -12.53 11.83
C ASN A 151 -11.34 -11.60 10.61
N GLY A 152 -10.34 -10.76 10.31
CA GLY A 152 -10.27 -9.98 9.07
C GLY A 152 -9.91 -10.79 7.82
N GLY A 153 -9.58 -12.07 7.97
CA GLY A 153 -9.20 -12.97 6.89
C GLY A 153 -7.69 -13.07 6.65
N TYR A 154 -6.85 -12.57 7.56
CA TYR A 154 -5.41 -12.70 7.44
C TYR A 154 -4.98 -14.16 7.63
N SER A 155 -3.89 -14.57 6.98
CA SER A 155 -3.44 -15.97 7.01
C SER A 155 -3.20 -16.45 8.44
N SER A 156 -3.51 -17.72 8.71
CA SER A 156 -3.13 -18.38 9.97
C SER A 156 -1.62 -18.66 10.07
N THR A 157 -0.87 -18.48 8.98
CA THR A 157 0.59 -18.60 8.94
C THR A 157 1.22 -17.20 8.97
N TRP A 158 1.29 -16.63 10.16
CA TRP A 158 1.86 -15.32 10.43
C TRP A 158 2.96 -15.39 11.51
N LEU A 159 3.82 -14.37 11.57
CA LEU A 159 4.95 -14.28 12.51
C LEU A 159 4.67 -13.26 13.63
N GLU A 160 4.64 -11.98 13.27
CA GLU A 160 4.38 -10.86 14.19
C GLU A 160 3.17 -10.04 13.74
N ALA A 161 2.55 -9.35 14.69
CA ALA A 161 1.45 -8.42 14.46
C ALA A 161 1.59 -7.16 15.33
N GLY A 162 1.29 -5.99 14.75
CA GLY A 162 1.35 -4.69 15.41
C GLY A 162 0.06 -3.89 15.18
N GLU A 163 -0.26 -2.97 16.10
CA GLU A 163 -1.48 -2.15 16.04
C GLU A 163 -1.21 -0.71 16.46
N ASN A 164 -1.64 0.24 15.62
CA ASN A 164 -1.73 1.65 15.96
C ASN A 164 -3.18 2.11 15.93
N LEU A 165 -3.58 3.04 16.81
CA LEU A 165 -4.94 3.56 16.87
C LEU A 165 -4.98 5.03 17.28
N PHE A 166 -5.81 5.81 16.58
CA PHE A 166 -6.01 7.23 16.90
C PHE A 166 -7.43 7.68 16.59
N ALA A 167 -8.16 8.10 17.63
CA ALA A 167 -9.59 8.39 17.59
C ALA A 167 -9.93 9.87 17.28
N SER A 168 -8.92 10.71 17.05
CA SER A 168 -9.08 12.15 16.83
C SER A 168 -8.30 12.67 15.62
N THR A 169 -8.20 11.85 14.57
CA THR A 169 -7.44 12.18 13.36
C THR A 169 -8.15 13.28 12.55
N GLN A 170 -7.45 14.40 12.29
CA GLN A 170 -7.99 15.56 11.55
C GLN A 170 -7.85 15.45 10.03
N SER A 171 -6.81 14.78 9.57
CA SER A 171 -6.51 14.51 8.16
C SER A 171 -5.58 13.29 8.10
N VAL A 172 -5.39 12.68 6.92
CA VAL A 172 -4.45 11.57 6.76
C VAL A 172 -3.03 11.96 7.18
N ILE A 173 -2.55 13.13 6.77
CA ILE A 173 -1.21 13.62 7.15
C ILE A 173 -1.11 13.91 8.66
N HIS A 174 -2.17 14.41 9.30
CA HIS A 174 -2.21 14.57 10.74
C HIS A 174 -2.18 13.22 11.48
N GLY A 175 -2.92 12.22 11.00
CA GLY A 175 -2.88 10.87 11.57
C GLY A 175 -1.52 10.20 11.43
N HIS A 176 -0.91 10.33 10.25
CA HIS A 176 0.47 9.90 10.02
C HIS A 176 1.46 10.60 10.95
N GLY A 177 1.37 11.93 11.06
CA GLY A 177 2.16 12.72 12.00
C GLY A 177 1.96 12.25 13.44
N ALA A 178 0.73 11.91 13.83
CA ALA A 178 0.42 11.46 15.18
C ALA A 178 1.14 10.15 15.51
N PHE A 179 1.19 9.21 14.59
CA PHE A 179 1.91 7.94 14.81
C PHE A 179 3.43 8.09 14.69
N VAL A 180 3.92 8.93 13.76
CA VAL A 180 5.36 9.07 13.50
C VAL A 180 6.06 9.94 14.55
N ILE A 181 5.49 11.09 14.90
CA ILE A 181 6.05 11.94 15.97
C ILE A 181 5.74 11.30 17.34
N ASP A 182 4.58 10.67 17.45
CA ASP A 182 4.03 10.09 18.67
C ASP A 182 3.93 11.09 19.82
N TRP A 183 3.34 12.24 19.52
CA TRP A 183 3.06 13.24 20.54
C TRP A 183 2.04 12.69 21.55
N GLY A 184 2.24 13.01 22.82
CA GLY A 184 1.35 12.50 23.85
C GLY A 184 1.90 12.73 25.24
N ASP A 185 1.18 12.21 26.23
CA ASP A 185 1.63 12.24 27.61
C ASP A 185 2.67 11.14 27.84
N GLY A 186 3.95 11.51 27.81
CA GLY A 186 5.07 10.58 27.94
C GLY A 186 5.16 9.79 29.25
N ASN A 187 4.09 9.65 30.06
CA ASN A 187 3.98 8.73 31.20
C ASN A 187 2.60 8.66 31.91
N GLY A 188 1.47 9.10 31.33
CA GLY A 188 0.18 8.93 32.03
C GLY A 188 0.08 9.64 33.39
N ALA A 189 -0.29 10.92 33.39
CA ALA A 189 -0.66 11.73 34.58
C ALA A 189 0.47 12.32 35.46
N SER A 190 0.93 13.52 35.09
CA SER A 190 1.28 14.61 36.01
C SER A 190 1.08 15.96 35.32
N PRO A 191 1.03 17.11 36.04
CA PRO A 191 0.92 18.41 35.39
C PRO A 191 2.11 18.64 34.46
N GLY A 192 1.85 18.64 33.15
CA GLY A 192 2.86 18.72 32.09
C GLY A 192 3.09 17.37 31.41
N PHE A 193 3.02 17.35 30.07
CA PHE A 193 3.15 16.16 29.22
C PHE A 193 4.59 15.58 29.14
N GLY A 194 5.42 15.79 30.17
CA GLY A 194 6.85 15.50 30.09
C GLY A 194 7.51 16.33 28.98
N ASN A 195 8.10 15.65 28.00
CA ASN A 195 8.65 16.28 26.79
C ASN A 195 7.66 16.28 25.60
N GLY A 196 6.39 15.96 25.84
CA GLY A 196 5.32 15.96 24.84
C GLY A 196 5.44 14.89 23.77
N ILE A 197 6.15 13.79 24.06
CA ILE A 197 6.30 12.59 23.22
C ILE A 197 5.96 11.38 24.09
N GLN A 198 5.27 10.39 23.54
CA GLN A 198 5.00 9.13 24.24
C GLN A 198 6.31 8.39 24.60
N SER A 199 6.31 7.69 25.73
CA SER A 199 7.46 6.95 26.23
C SER A 199 7.05 5.54 26.67
N PRO A 200 7.34 4.49 25.87
CA PRO A 200 7.97 4.55 24.56
C PRO A 200 7.08 5.21 23.50
N ALA A 201 7.67 5.60 22.37
CA ALA A 201 6.94 6.09 21.20
C ALA A 201 6.39 4.90 20.41
N GLY A 202 5.50 4.13 21.06
CA GLY A 202 5.07 2.82 20.59
C GLY A 202 4.47 2.83 19.18
N HIS A 203 3.79 3.91 18.77
CA HIS A 203 3.23 3.99 17.42
C HIS A 203 4.32 4.09 16.37
N ARG A 204 5.34 4.91 16.64
CA ARG A 204 6.49 5.08 15.76
C ARG A 204 7.32 3.80 15.71
N ASP A 205 7.53 3.17 16.86
CA ASP A 205 8.32 1.94 16.98
C ASP A 205 7.70 0.84 16.13
N VAL A 206 6.37 0.66 16.18
CA VAL A 206 5.64 -0.27 15.29
C VAL A 206 5.79 0.11 13.81
N LEU A 207 5.70 1.40 13.46
CA LEU A 207 5.80 1.83 12.06
C LEU A 207 7.18 1.68 11.45
N ILE A 208 8.27 1.71 12.24
CA ILE A 208 9.65 1.58 11.74
C ILE A 208 10.21 0.16 11.90
N ASP A 209 9.47 -0.75 12.51
CA ASP A 209 9.95 -2.11 12.73
C ASP A 209 10.14 -2.87 11.39
N PRO A 210 11.35 -3.37 11.07
CA PRO A 210 11.63 -4.09 9.83
C PRO A 210 10.99 -5.49 9.77
N VAL A 211 10.42 -6.00 10.86
CA VAL A 211 9.74 -7.31 10.84
C VAL A 211 8.34 -7.26 10.23
N PHE A 212 7.73 -6.08 10.10
CA PHE A 212 6.43 -5.92 9.46
C PHE A 212 6.57 -5.73 7.95
N LYS A 213 5.78 -6.50 7.18
CA LYS A 213 5.80 -6.51 5.71
C LYS A 213 4.49 -6.11 5.08
N GLU A 214 3.40 -6.21 5.82
CA GLU A 214 2.06 -5.89 5.35
C GLU A 214 1.38 -4.93 6.33
N ILE A 215 0.54 -4.05 5.80
CA ILE A 215 -0.28 -3.12 6.59
C ILE A 215 -1.69 -3.04 6.02
N GLY A 216 -2.67 -3.00 6.92
CA GLY A 216 -4.03 -2.59 6.64
C GLY A 216 -4.34 -1.31 7.40
N ILE A 217 -4.88 -0.31 6.69
CA ILE A 217 -5.22 0.99 7.27
C ILE A 217 -6.73 1.16 7.20
N GLY A 218 -7.40 1.13 8.34
CA GLY A 218 -8.85 1.34 8.45
C GLY A 218 -9.16 2.67 9.09
N PHE A 219 -10.22 3.33 8.62
CA PHE A 219 -10.78 4.46 9.35
C PHE A 219 -12.30 4.59 9.15
N GLN A 220 -12.98 5.08 10.18
CA GLN A 220 -14.36 5.55 10.11
C GLN A 220 -14.34 7.07 9.95
N SER A 221 -15.05 7.60 8.94
CA SER A 221 -15.09 9.02 8.60
C SER A 221 -16.48 9.57 8.26
N ILE A 222 -17.50 8.71 8.22
CA ILE A 222 -18.86 9.06 7.78
C ILE A 222 -19.83 9.04 8.95
N ALA A 223 -19.73 8.05 9.82
CA ALA A 223 -20.73 7.74 10.84
C ALA A 223 -20.19 7.97 12.27
N ILE A 224 -19.62 9.14 12.53
CA ILE A 224 -19.14 9.53 13.87
C ILE A 224 -20.22 10.39 14.55
N PRO A 225 -20.85 9.92 15.65
CA PRO A 225 -21.84 10.72 16.38
C PRO A 225 -21.22 11.99 16.97
N GLY A 226 -21.85 13.15 16.77
CA GLY A 226 -21.40 14.41 17.37
C GLY A 226 -21.52 14.49 18.90
N THR A 227 -22.10 13.47 19.53
CA THR A 227 -22.14 13.28 20.98
C THR A 227 -20.90 12.58 21.53
N ASN A 228 -20.06 12.01 20.67
CA ASN A 228 -18.81 11.38 21.08
C ASN A 228 -17.86 12.43 21.69
N THR A 229 -17.11 11.99 22.69
CA THR A 229 -16.18 12.82 23.46
C THR A 229 -14.73 12.34 23.37
N VAL A 230 -14.50 11.09 22.91
CA VAL A 230 -13.18 10.50 22.70
C VAL A 230 -12.97 10.22 21.21
N ALA A 231 -13.89 9.49 20.58
CA ALA A 231 -13.84 9.17 19.16
C ALA A 231 -14.55 10.24 18.33
N ILE A 232 -13.88 11.39 18.22
CA ILE A 232 -14.48 12.64 17.73
C ILE A 232 -14.26 12.90 16.24
N GLY A 233 -13.35 12.19 15.58
CA GLY A 233 -13.09 12.35 14.15
C GLY A 233 -12.36 13.65 13.79
N PRO A 234 -12.41 14.10 12.51
CA PRO A 234 -13.16 13.57 11.36
C PRO A 234 -12.79 12.16 10.89
N TYR A 235 -11.63 11.65 11.28
CA TYR A 235 -11.25 10.26 11.08
C TYR A 235 -10.95 9.59 12.43
N VAL A 236 -11.46 8.38 12.61
CA VAL A 236 -11.06 7.47 13.69
C VAL A 236 -10.35 6.32 13.01
N ALA A 237 -9.06 6.14 13.29
CA ALA A 237 -8.17 5.32 12.47
C ALA A 237 -7.48 4.21 13.26
N THR A 238 -7.28 3.09 12.59
CA THR A 238 -6.51 1.94 13.06
C THR A 238 -5.57 1.49 11.96
N GLN A 239 -4.34 1.13 12.31
CA GLN A 239 -3.43 0.40 11.44
C GLN A 239 -3.16 -0.96 12.07
N HIS A 240 -3.28 -2.03 11.28
CA HIS A 240 -2.79 -3.36 11.64
C HIS A 240 -1.65 -3.72 10.73
N LEU A 241 -0.53 -4.11 11.32
CA LEU A 241 0.66 -4.56 10.60
C LEU A 241 0.88 -6.03 10.91
N ALA A 242 1.36 -6.79 9.95
CA ALA A 242 1.73 -8.18 10.19
C ALA A 242 2.71 -8.68 9.13
N THR A 243 3.18 -9.92 9.33
CA THR A 243 4.02 -10.64 8.36
C THR A 243 3.60 -12.08 8.23
N GLN A 244 3.46 -12.53 6.99
CA GLN A 244 3.21 -13.94 6.67
C GLN A 244 4.51 -14.70 6.40
N TYR A 245 4.44 -16.01 6.56
CA TYR A 245 5.47 -16.93 6.13
C TYR A 245 4.84 -18.18 5.49
N ARG A 246 5.65 -18.91 4.74
CA ARG A 246 5.31 -20.23 4.19
C ARG A 246 6.48 -21.21 4.37
N PHE A 247 6.22 -22.48 4.08
CA PHE A 247 7.26 -23.51 3.99
C PHE A 247 7.47 -23.88 2.52
N ASP A 248 8.71 -23.78 2.03
CA ASP A 248 9.06 -24.06 0.63
C ASP A 248 9.37 -25.54 0.34
N GLY A 249 9.29 -26.40 1.37
CA GLY A 249 9.71 -27.79 1.35
C GLY A 249 11.02 -28.06 2.09
N VAL A 250 11.81 -27.01 2.35
CA VAL A 250 13.12 -27.07 3.02
C VAL A 250 13.22 -26.03 4.14
N ASN A 251 12.81 -24.78 3.86
CA ASN A 251 12.93 -23.63 4.73
C ASN A 251 11.56 -23.01 5.02
N PHE A 252 11.45 -22.35 6.17
CA PHE A 252 10.43 -21.34 6.37
C PHE A 252 10.89 -20.04 5.73
N VAL A 253 10.01 -19.39 4.96
CA VAL A 253 10.33 -18.21 4.16
C VAL A 253 9.24 -17.17 4.32
N ALA A 254 9.63 -15.93 4.60
CA ALA A 254 8.79 -14.75 4.48
C ALA A 254 9.17 -14.04 3.17
N ASP A 255 8.42 -14.28 2.09
CA ASP A 255 8.71 -13.78 0.74
C ASP A 255 8.63 -12.27 0.64
N ALA A 256 9.50 -11.65 -0.16
CA ALA A 256 9.39 -10.23 -0.48
C ALA A 256 8.10 -9.93 -1.23
N ILE A 257 7.57 -8.73 -1.02
CA ILE A 257 6.49 -8.14 -1.80
C ILE A 257 7.05 -6.90 -2.49
N LEU A 258 6.93 -6.85 -3.82
CA LEU A 258 7.12 -5.63 -4.58
C LEU A 258 5.86 -4.78 -4.42
N THR A 259 6.00 -3.59 -3.84
CA THR A 259 4.90 -2.66 -3.60
C THR A 259 5.21 -1.26 -4.14
N GLY A 260 4.17 -0.46 -4.32
CA GLY A 260 4.28 0.96 -4.65
C GLY A 260 3.07 1.42 -5.46
N SER A 261 3.27 2.45 -6.29
CA SER A 261 2.16 3.09 -7.01
C SER A 261 2.52 3.56 -8.41
N VAL A 262 1.50 3.59 -9.26
CA VAL A 262 1.50 4.23 -10.58
C VAL A 262 0.51 5.38 -10.51
N TYR A 263 0.97 6.62 -10.73
CA TYR A 263 0.15 7.82 -10.56
C TYR A 263 0.56 8.95 -11.51
N GLN A 264 -0.34 9.92 -11.68
CA GLN A 264 -0.11 11.15 -12.44
C GLN A 264 0.00 12.35 -11.49
N ASP A 265 1.21 12.87 -11.31
CA ASP A 265 1.49 13.99 -10.40
C ASP A 265 0.99 15.32 -10.99
N THR A 266 -0.29 15.60 -10.78
CA THR A 266 -1.05 16.65 -11.47
C THR A 266 -1.96 17.46 -10.55
N ILE A 267 -2.26 16.95 -9.37
CA ILE A 267 -3.04 17.60 -8.32
C ILE A 267 -2.13 18.47 -7.47
N ALA A 268 -1.09 17.89 -6.86
CA ALA A 268 -0.15 18.63 -6.02
C ALA A 268 1.12 19.05 -6.78
N ALA A 269 1.54 18.28 -7.79
CA ALA A 269 2.80 18.51 -8.52
C ALA A 269 4.02 18.52 -7.57
N ASP A 270 4.07 17.56 -6.64
CA ASP A 270 5.04 17.50 -5.54
C ASP A 270 5.95 16.26 -5.60
N LEU A 271 5.93 15.53 -6.71
CA LEU A 271 6.67 14.29 -6.95
C LEU A 271 6.31 13.19 -5.94
N PHE A 272 5.07 13.20 -5.45
CA PHE A 272 4.55 12.23 -4.51
C PHE A 272 3.09 11.91 -4.82
N TYR A 273 2.62 10.74 -4.39
CA TYR A 273 1.23 10.36 -4.58
C TYR A 273 0.31 11.31 -3.81
N THR A 274 -0.62 11.95 -4.51
CA THR A 274 -1.75 12.66 -3.90
C THR A 274 -3.05 11.87 -4.10
N PRO A 275 -3.95 11.80 -3.09
CA PRO A 275 -5.24 11.14 -3.25
C PRO A 275 -5.98 11.57 -4.53
N GLY A 276 -6.26 10.60 -5.41
CA GLY A 276 -6.95 10.82 -6.68
C GLY A 276 -6.03 10.82 -7.92
N GLU A 277 -4.71 10.75 -7.75
CA GLU A 277 -3.76 10.70 -8.86
C GLU A 277 -3.45 9.29 -9.37
N GLY A 278 -3.87 8.26 -8.63
CA GLY A 278 -3.62 6.87 -8.96
C GLY A 278 -4.17 6.46 -10.32
N LEU A 279 -3.35 5.74 -11.09
CA LEU A 279 -3.73 5.16 -12.38
C LEU A 279 -4.07 3.68 -12.19
N ALA A 280 -5.35 3.34 -12.37
CA ALA A 280 -5.85 1.98 -12.18
C ALA A 280 -5.57 1.05 -13.38
N GLY A 281 -5.36 -0.24 -13.10
CA GLY A 281 -5.25 -1.28 -14.12
C GLY A 281 -3.98 -1.19 -14.99
N MET A 282 -2.96 -0.45 -14.55
CA MET A 282 -1.66 -0.40 -15.21
C MET A 282 -0.95 -1.74 -15.00
N ALA A 283 -0.35 -2.30 -16.05
CA ALA A 283 0.44 -3.52 -15.91
C ALA A 283 1.77 -3.22 -15.20
N ILE A 284 2.18 -4.11 -14.29
CA ILE A 284 3.49 -4.10 -13.66
C ILE A 284 4.13 -5.47 -13.92
N ASN A 285 5.30 -5.48 -14.55
CA ASN A 285 6.02 -6.68 -14.95
C ASN A 285 7.39 -6.73 -14.28
N VAL A 286 7.74 -7.88 -13.70
CA VAL A 286 9.05 -8.13 -13.10
C VAL A 286 9.79 -9.17 -13.92
N TYR A 287 10.97 -8.80 -14.37
CA TYR A 287 11.87 -9.64 -15.15
C TYR A 287 13.13 -9.97 -14.36
N ASN A 288 13.71 -11.13 -14.60
CA ASN A 288 15.13 -11.32 -14.33
C ASN A 288 15.91 -10.50 -15.36
N ASP A 289 16.71 -9.54 -14.90
CA ASP A 289 17.31 -8.53 -15.79
C ASP A 289 18.32 -9.13 -16.77
N VAL A 290 19.02 -10.19 -16.36
CA VAL A 290 20.04 -10.86 -17.19
C VAL A 290 19.41 -11.78 -18.22
N SER A 291 18.44 -12.61 -17.83
CA SER A 291 17.83 -13.59 -18.74
C SER A 291 16.69 -13.02 -19.58
N GLY A 292 16.12 -11.87 -19.18
CA GLY A 292 14.94 -11.26 -19.81
C GLY A 292 13.65 -12.05 -19.60
N ILE A 293 13.65 -13.03 -18.69
CA ILE A 293 12.47 -13.86 -18.39
C ILE A 293 11.54 -13.10 -17.45
N LEU A 294 10.25 -13.04 -17.79
CA LEU A 294 9.20 -12.55 -16.89
C LEU A 294 9.04 -13.54 -15.73
N VAL A 295 9.25 -13.08 -14.49
CA VAL A 295 9.21 -13.91 -13.27
C VAL A 295 8.00 -13.60 -12.39
N ALA A 296 7.46 -12.38 -12.46
CA ALA A 296 6.21 -12.02 -11.77
C ALA A 296 5.51 -10.88 -12.52
N SER A 297 4.20 -10.73 -12.30
CA SER A 297 3.42 -9.63 -12.88
C SER A 297 2.18 -9.35 -12.06
N GLY A 298 1.67 -8.12 -12.14
CA GLY A 298 0.40 -7.72 -11.53
C GLY A 298 -0.16 -6.47 -12.19
N PHE A 299 -1.20 -5.92 -11.57
CA PHE A 299 -1.83 -4.68 -12.01
C PHE A 299 -1.97 -3.72 -10.84
N SER A 300 -1.96 -2.42 -11.12
CA SER A 300 -2.36 -1.43 -10.14
C SER A 300 -3.86 -1.51 -9.83
N ASN A 301 -4.20 -1.30 -8.56
CA ASN A 301 -5.57 -1.27 -8.04
C ASN A 301 -6.28 0.05 -8.42
N SER A 302 -7.54 0.20 -8.01
CA SER A 302 -8.33 1.40 -8.30
C SER A 302 -7.74 2.73 -7.79
N ALA A 303 -6.88 2.70 -6.77
CA ALA A 303 -6.15 3.86 -6.25
C ALA A 303 -4.73 3.99 -6.82
N GLY A 304 -4.35 3.17 -7.80
CA GLY A 304 -3.03 3.21 -8.45
C GLY A 304 -1.91 2.46 -7.71
N GLY A 305 -2.17 1.91 -6.52
CA GLY A 305 -1.20 1.09 -5.79
C GLY A 305 -1.08 -0.32 -6.35
N PHE A 306 0.04 -1.02 -6.14
CA PHE A 306 0.21 -2.42 -6.51
C PHE A 306 0.99 -3.18 -5.44
N ASN A 307 0.75 -4.50 -5.36
CA ASN A 307 1.50 -5.43 -4.52
C ASN A 307 1.66 -6.74 -5.29
N ILE A 308 2.90 -7.18 -5.51
CA ILE A 308 3.25 -8.40 -6.24
C ILE A 308 4.16 -9.23 -5.33
N THR A 309 3.66 -10.38 -4.89
CA THR A 309 4.48 -11.35 -4.16
C THR A 309 5.60 -11.86 -5.04
N LEU A 310 6.82 -11.84 -4.53
CA LEU A 310 8.03 -12.28 -5.23
C LEU A 310 8.43 -13.70 -4.82
N ASP A 311 7.45 -14.62 -4.81
CA ASP A 311 7.66 -16.01 -4.45
C ASP A 311 8.70 -16.67 -5.38
N GLY A 312 9.72 -17.29 -4.76
CA GLY A 312 10.75 -18.03 -5.47
C GLY A 312 11.86 -17.17 -6.06
N LEU A 313 11.81 -15.84 -5.88
CA LEU A 313 12.93 -14.96 -6.17
C LEU A 313 13.94 -15.04 -5.01
N THR A 314 15.23 -14.97 -5.35
CA THR A 314 16.33 -15.05 -4.39
C THR A 314 17.17 -13.78 -4.38
N ASP A 315 17.97 -13.61 -3.33
CA ASP A 315 19.03 -12.60 -3.25
C ASP A 315 20.15 -12.87 -4.26
N GLY A 316 21.00 -11.86 -4.50
CA GLY A 316 22.14 -11.94 -5.42
C GLY A 316 21.77 -11.91 -6.92
N VAL A 317 20.49 -11.82 -7.27
CA VAL A 317 20.00 -11.64 -8.64
C VAL A 317 19.47 -10.23 -8.83
N VAL A 318 19.81 -9.60 -9.96
CA VAL A 318 19.21 -8.32 -10.37
C VAL A 318 17.90 -8.59 -11.10
N TYR A 319 16.84 -8.02 -10.58
CA TYR A 319 15.52 -8.00 -11.21
C TYR A 319 15.24 -6.61 -11.75
N ARG A 320 14.33 -6.54 -12.71
CA ARG A 320 13.87 -5.30 -13.32
C ARG A 320 12.36 -5.25 -13.29
N VAL A 321 11.82 -4.14 -12.80
CA VAL A 321 10.39 -3.84 -12.81
C VAL A 321 10.07 -2.81 -13.88
N GLU A 322 8.98 -3.04 -14.61
CA GLU A 322 8.47 -2.19 -15.67
C GLU A 322 6.98 -1.95 -15.50
N ALA A 323 6.53 -0.72 -15.79
CA ALA A 323 5.14 -0.39 -16.02
C ALA A 323 4.98 0.02 -17.50
N PRO A 324 4.84 -0.94 -18.44
CA PRO A 324 5.02 -0.70 -19.88
C PRO A 324 4.10 0.38 -20.45
N ASP A 325 2.88 0.50 -19.90
CA ASP A 325 1.88 1.46 -20.38
C ASP A 325 2.21 2.92 -19.98
N THR A 326 3.18 3.13 -19.09
CA THR A 326 3.57 4.48 -18.61
C THR A 326 4.60 5.16 -19.50
N GLY A 327 5.34 4.41 -20.33
CA GLY A 327 6.48 4.91 -21.09
C GLY A 327 7.70 5.31 -20.24
N LEU A 328 7.67 5.08 -18.92
CA LEU A 328 8.79 5.33 -18.02
C LEU A 328 9.87 4.27 -18.15
N ALA A 329 11.10 4.64 -17.80
CA ALA A 329 12.21 3.71 -17.78
C ALA A 329 11.99 2.61 -16.72
N ALA A 330 12.50 1.42 -17.03
CA ALA A 330 12.53 0.31 -16.11
C ALA A 330 13.40 0.62 -14.87
N GLN A 331 13.03 0.08 -13.71
CA GLN A 331 13.78 0.22 -12.47
C GLN A 331 14.35 -1.14 -12.08
N THR A 332 15.56 -1.18 -11.54
CA THR A 332 16.21 -2.43 -11.13
C THR A 332 16.26 -2.54 -9.61
N PHE A 333 16.18 -3.77 -9.09
CA PHE A 333 16.32 -4.04 -7.67
C PHE A 333 16.99 -5.40 -7.44
N THR A 334 17.50 -5.60 -6.23
CA THR A 334 17.92 -6.89 -5.69
C THR A 334 17.08 -7.20 -4.47
N LEU A 335 16.97 -8.49 -4.12
CA LEU A 335 16.41 -8.88 -2.84
C LEU A 335 17.52 -8.93 -1.79
N ASP A 336 17.21 -8.39 -0.61
CA ASP A 336 18.02 -8.55 0.58
C ASP A 336 17.37 -9.62 1.46
N ALA A 337 18.19 -10.54 1.98
CA ALA A 337 17.74 -11.64 2.82
C ALA A 337 18.45 -11.61 4.17
N ARG A 338 17.70 -11.90 5.23
CA ARG A 338 18.25 -12.18 6.57
C ARG A 338 17.57 -13.40 7.18
N ILE A 339 18.15 -13.91 8.27
CA ILE A 339 17.54 -14.98 9.04
C ILE A 339 16.93 -14.37 10.30
N GLU A 340 15.64 -14.58 10.48
CA GLU A 340 14.95 -14.33 11.74
C GLU A 340 14.74 -15.66 12.48
N ASP A 341 14.86 -15.67 13.80
CA ASP A 341 14.71 -16.87 14.63
C ASP A 341 13.45 -16.79 15.49
N TYR A 342 12.44 -17.55 15.10
CA TYR A 342 11.17 -17.70 15.83
C TYR A 342 11.13 -19.03 16.61
N GLY A 343 12.28 -19.50 17.09
CA GLY A 343 12.50 -20.86 17.58
C GLY A 343 12.82 -21.86 16.45
N VAL A 344 12.65 -21.42 15.20
CA VAL A 344 13.11 -22.04 13.97
C VAL A 344 13.61 -20.93 13.03
N PRO A 345 14.66 -21.18 12.23
CA PRO A 345 15.13 -20.20 11.25
C PRO A 345 14.08 -19.92 10.16
N VAL A 346 13.80 -18.66 9.92
CA VAL A 346 12.96 -18.16 8.81
C VAL A 346 13.83 -17.29 7.91
N ILE A 347 13.88 -17.63 6.62
CA ILE A 347 14.51 -16.77 5.62
C ILE A 347 13.57 -15.59 5.36
N PHE A 348 14.03 -14.40 5.67
CA PHE A 348 13.25 -13.18 5.62
C PHE A 348 13.78 -12.28 4.50
N TYR A 349 13.02 -12.17 3.42
CA TYR A 349 13.38 -11.29 2.30
C TYR A 349 12.75 -9.91 2.48
N ASP A 350 13.49 -8.84 2.29
CA ASP A 350 12.92 -7.50 2.42
C ASP A 350 12.00 -7.15 1.26
N ASN A 351 10.89 -6.48 1.57
CA ASN A 351 10.02 -5.92 0.54
C ASN A 351 10.76 -4.86 -0.26
N VAL A 352 10.28 -4.62 -1.48
CA VAL A 352 10.89 -3.67 -2.41
C VAL A 352 9.85 -2.64 -2.83
N TYR A 353 10.26 -1.37 -2.91
CA TYR A 353 9.40 -0.28 -3.36
C TYR A 353 9.75 0.12 -4.80
N SER A 354 8.73 0.36 -5.64
CA SER A 354 8.89 0.99 -6.95
C SER A 354 7.72 1.90 -7.27
N SER A 355 7.99 3.05 -7.87
CA SER A 355 6.99 4.06 -8.18
C SER A 355 7.12 4.53 -9.62
N PHE A 356 5.99 4.65 -10.31
CA PHE A 356 5.90 5.08 -11.70
C PHE A 356 5.05 6.34 -11.81
N MET A 357 5.73 7.49 -11.74
CA MET A 357 5.11 8.81 -11.82
C MET A 357 5.01 9.27 -13.29
N VAL A 358 3.81 9.25 -13.83
CA VAL A 358 3.53 9.75 -15.19
C VAL A 358 3.41 11.26 -15.14
N VAL A 359 4.32 11.97 -15.81
CA VAL A 359 4.20 13.41 -16.03
C VAL A 359 3.39 13.63 -17.31
N PRO A 360 2.28 14.40 -17.29
CA PRO A 360 1.58 14.73 -18.53
C PRO A 360 2.54 15.46 -19.46
N GLU A 361 2.71 14.98 -20.70
CA GLU A 361 3.53 15.69 -21.67
C GLU A 361 2.99 17.13 -21.84
N PRO A 362 3.81 18.18 -21.65
CA PRO A 362 3.38 19.56 -21.90
C PRO A 362 2.99 19.83 -23.36
N GLY A 363 3.27 18.89 -24.28
CA GLY A 363 3.06 19.03 -25.72
C GLY A 363 1.64 18.78 -26.24
N GLY A 364 0.79 18.04 -25.50
CA GLY A 364 -0.53 17.63 -26.00
C GLY A 364 -1.50 18.79 -26.25
N MET A 365 -1.55 19.76 -25.32
CA MET A 365 -2.37 20.96 -25.51
C MET A 365 -1.81 21.88 -26.61
N LEU A 366 -0.49 22.00 -26.72
CA LEU A 366 0.15 22.84 -27.74
C LEU A 366 -0.07 22.27 -29.16
N LEU A 367 0.01 20.94 -29.32
CA LEU A 367 -0.29 20.27 -30.59
C LEU A 367 -1.77 20.40 -30.98
N CYS A 368 -2.70 20.30 -30.03
CA CYS A 368 -4.12 20.56 -30.27
C CYS A 368 -4.39 22.03 -30.64
N LEU A 369 -3.71 22.98 -30.01
CA LEU A 369 -3.78 24.41 -30.35
C LEU A 369 -3.22 24.71 -31.74
N VAL A 370 -2.07 24.14 -32.09
CA VAL A 370 -1.46 24.29 -33.42
C VAL A 370 -2.34 23.64 -34.50
N ALA A 371 -2.90 22.45 -34.24
CA ALA A 371 -3.84 21.79 -35.15
C ALA A 371 -5.13 22.61 -35.33
N ALA A 372 -5.68 23.17 -34.26
CA ALA A 372 -6.87 24.03 -34.32
C ALA A 372 -6.60 25.34 -35.08
N LEU A 373 -5.44 25.98 -34.85
CA LEU A 373 -5.03 27.18 -35.56
C LEU A 373 -4.78 26.90 -37.05
N HIS A 374 -4.21 25.75 -37.41
CA HIS A 374 -4.08 25.32 -38.80
C HIS A 374 -5.42 25.02 -39.47
N ALA A 375 -6.37 24.42 -38.76
CA ALA A 375 -7.72 24.17 -39.27
C ALA A 375 -8.49 25.49 -39.52
N LEU A 376 -8.35 26.48 -38.63
CA LEU A 376 -8.95 27.81 -38.78
C LEU A 376 -8.31 28.62 -39.92
N ALA A 377 -6.98 28.56 -40.07
CA ALA A 377 -6.26 29.23 -41.17
C ALA A 377 -6.57 28.63 -42.56
N ARG A 378 -6.93 27.35 -42.64
CA ARG A 378 -7.40 26.73 -43.91
C ARG A 378 -8.83 27.13 -44.25
N ARG A 379 -9.71 27.36 -43.26
CA ARG A 379 -11.09 27.82 -43.49
C ARG A 379 -11.17 29.27 -43.99
N SER A 380 -10.24 30.14 -43.62
CA SER A 380 -10.23 31.53 -44.11
C SER A 380 -9.81 31.65 -45.59
N ARG A 381 -8.98 30.73 -46.09
CA ARG A 381 -8.55 30.71 -47.51
C ARG A 381 -9.62 30.23 -48.49
N HIS A 382 -10.64 29.50 -48.02
CA HIS A 382 -11.75 29.04 -48.86
C HIS A 382 -12.95 30.01 -48.92
N ARG A 383 -12.88 31.18 -48.28
CA ARG A 383 -13.92 32.22 -48.36
C ARG A 383 -13.58 33.39 -49.29
N HIS A 384 -12.47 33.31 -50.03
CA HIS A 384 -12.02 34.34 -50.97
C HIS A 384 -11.76 33.81 -52.40
N SER A 385 -12.45 32.73 -52.79
CA SER A 385 -12.48 32.24 -54.17
C SER A 385 -13.90 32.25 -54.71
#